data_AF-A0A928WB45-F1
#
_entry.id   AF-A0A928WB45-F1
#
_cell.length_a   1.000
_cell.length_b   1.000
_cell.length_c   1.000
_cell.angle_alpha   90.00
_cell.angle_beta   90.00
_cell.angle_gamma   90.00
#
_symmetry.space_group_name_H-M   'P 1'
#
loop_
_entity.id
_entity.type
_entity.pdbx_description
1 polymer ?
#
loop_
_entity_poly.entity_id
_entity_poly.type
_entity_poly.pdbx_seq_one_letter_code
_entity_poly.pdbx_strand_id
1 'polypeptide(L)'
;MATDLTTFNFTPGSDLAQDSSDGLVNNGDVDTLLGNDTLLGSGGDIGLENNGSIDTSSLFGSPVFDNDTIIVSGEDDGIFNSDGATIVTGKGNDTIIATGGEDLDEDDDGITNEGTIDTGKGDDSITATGGDEGIYLVGNGIFNTGAGNDTITTTGGEDGIDINDDGAFNTGSGNDTITATGIDSDGIDVDGDGTFNTGKGNDTITATGIEQDGIDNDATFNTGDGDDTITGIGSGDEQEGIDNDGTFNTGAGNDSITGIGGEFGIENSGENEFNTGSGNDSVIGIGPDEFSGFGGGGEIDLGMGKDTINGFGEQTVFGGEGFDTAIFGFESTEISFGAGSEPGSTEITNDGITMTFFEVEQFIFTDTTLTPV
;
A
#
# COMPACT_ATOMS: atom_id res chain seq x y z
N MET A 1 15.45 -22.25 24.56
CA MET A 1 14.01 -22.59 24.58
C MET A 1 13.28 -21.28 24.72
N ALA A 2 12.43 -20.98 23.73
CA ALA A 2 11.58 -19.81 23.72
C ALA A 2 10.78 -19.64 25.03
N THR A 3 10.49 -18.39 25.37
CA THR A 3 9.67 -18.05 26.54
C THR A 3 8.20 -18.15 26.16
N ASP A 4 7.48 -19.08 26.80
CA ASP A 4 6.04 -19.26 26.63
C ASP A 4 5.26 -18.18 27.38
N LEU A 5 4.65 -17.26 26.63
CA LEU A 5 3.89 -16.11 27.15
C LEU A 5 2.69 -16.54 28.00
N THR A 6 2.11 -17.73 27.77
CA THR A 6 0.98 -18.23 28.57
C THR A 6 1.37 -18.54 30.03
N THR A 7 2.67 -18.60 30.31
CA THR A 7 3.21 -18.81 31.66
C THR A 7 3.63 -17.52 32.35
N PHE A 8 3.65 -16.40 31.64
CA PHE A 8 3.97 -15.09 32.19
C PHE A 8 2.80 -14.57 33.05
N ASN A 9 3.11 -13.87 34.14
CA ASN A 9 2.09 -13.29 35.02
C ASN A 9 2.06 -11.79 34.84
N PHE A 10 1.28 -11.33 33.86
CA PHE A 10 0.98 -9.93 33.68
C PHE A 10 0.18 -9.36 34.87
N THR A 11 0.31 -8.08 35.10
CA THR A 11 -0.26 -7.32 36.20
C THR A 11 -0.93 -6.05 35.69
N PRO A 12 -1.84 -5.44 36.45
CA PRO A 12 -2.30 -4.09 36.14
C PRO A 12 -1.17 -3.07 36.38
N GLY A 13 -0.33 -2.85 35.38
CA GLY A 13 0.79 -1.93 35.29
C GLY A 13 1.64 -2.24 34.05
N SER A 14 2.65 -1.42 33.75
CA SER A 14 3.60 -1.73 32.67
C SER A 14 4.46 -2.95 32.99
N ASP A 15 4.28 -4.01 32.23
CA ASP A 15 5.03 -5.25 32.31
C ASP A 15 6.00 -5.42 31.13
N LEU A 16 7.00 -6.28 31.33
CA LEU A 16 8.00 -6.63 30.32
C LEU A 16 8.13 -8.14 30.26
N ALA A 17 7.62 -8.74 29.19
CA ALA A 17 7.93 -10.12 28.82
C ALA A 17 9.10 -10.10 27.83
N GLN A 18 10.16 -10.86 28.14
CA GLN A 18 11.34 -10.87 27.29
C GLN A 18 12.02 -12.22 27.20
N ASP A 19 12.50 -12.55 26.00
CA ASP A 19 13.46 -13.61 25.73
C ASP A 19 14.52 -13.07 24.78
N SER A 20 15.79 -13.23 25.14
CA SER A 20 16.90 -12.70 24.35
C SER A 20 17.73 -13.78 23.66
N SER A 21 17.23 -15.01 23.61
CA SER A 21 17.97 -16.14 23.06
C SER A 21 17.19 -16.94 22.03
N ASP A 22 15.90 -17.18 22.26
CA ASP A 22 15.11 -18.12 21.46
C ASP A 22 13.71 -17.56 21.12
N GLY A 23 13.50 -16.25 21.25
CA GLY A 23 12.22 -15.61 20.93
C GLY A 23 11.10 -15.87 21.95
N LEU A 24 9.92 -15.32 21.62
CA LEU A 24 8.68 -15.48 22.38
C LEU A 24 7.77 -16.46 21.67
N VAL A 25 7.04 -17.28 22.43
CA VAL A 25 6.03 -18.18 21.87
C VAL A 25 4.70 -18.02 22.61
N ASN A 26 3.61 -17.98 21.86
CA ASN A 26 2.25 -18.07 22.40
C ASN A 26 1.50 -19.25 21.77
N ASN A 27 0.98 -20.14 22.61
CA ASN A 27 0.16 -21.29 22.22
C ASN A 27 -1.24 -21.27 22.86
N GLY A 28 -1.68 -20.11 23.35
CA GLY A 28 -2.94 -19.97 24.07
C GLY A 28 -3.45 -18.53 24.13
N ASP A 29 -4.21 -18.22 25.17
CA ASP A 29 -4.75 -16.87 25.37
C ASP A 29 -3.86 -16.09 26.35
N VAL A 30 -3.29 -14.99 25.88
CA VAL A 30 -2.45 -14.05 26.61
C VAL A 30 -3.20 -12.72 26.68
N ASP A 31 -3.41 -12.23 27.91
CA ASP A 31 -3.97 -10.91 28.21
C ASP A 31 -2.93 -10.17 29.05
N THR A 32 -2.37 -9.06 28.53
CA THR A 32 -1.33 -8.30 29.24
C THR A 32 -1.90 -7.37 30.31
N LEU A 33 -3.23 -7.28 30.41
CA LEU A 33 -3.96 -6.42 31.33
C LEU A 33 -3.72 -4.92 31.04
N LEU A 34 -4.06 -4.06 32.01
CA LEU A 34 -3.90 -2.61 31.85
C LEU A 34 -2.44 -2.23 32.06
N GLY A 35 -1.86 -1.47 31.16
CA GLY A 35 -0.47 -1.02 31.28
C GLY A 35 0.04 -0.51 29.95
N ASN A 36 1.25 0.06 29.95
CA ASN A 36 2.03 0.12 28.71
C ASN A 36 2.98 -1.06 28.77
N ASP A 37 2.59 -2.16 28.13
CA ASP A 37 3.29 -3.42 28.18
C ASP A 37 4.31 -3.53 27.05
N THR A 38 5.34 -4.34 27.30
CA THR A 38 6.39 -4.58 26.31
C THR A 38 6.65 -6.06 26.13
N LEU A 39 6.54 -6.53 24.89
CA LEU A 39 6.99 -7.84 24.44
C LEU A 39 8.32 -7.67 23.71
N LEU A 40 9.39 -8.28 24.22
CA LEU A 40 10.73 -8.20 23.66
C LEU A 40 11.29 -9.60 23.36
N GLY A 41 11.21 -10.03 22.10
CA GLY A 41 11.74 -11.32 21.64
C GLY A 41 12.97 -11.13 20.76
N SER A 42 14.07 -11.84 21.01
CA SER A 42 15.19 -11.84 20.08
C SER A 42 15.89 -13.20 20.03
N GLY A 43 16.24 -13.62 18.82
CA GLY A 43 17.08 -14.80 18.56
C GLY A 43 16.28 -16.10 18.37
N GLY A 44 16.95 -17.11 17.81
CA GLY A 44 16.28 -18.29 17.26
C GLY A 44 15.63 -17.98 15.92
N ASP A 45 14.95 -18.96 15.36
CA ASP A 45 14.27 -18.89 14.06
C ASP A 45 13.25 -17.73 14.05
N ILE A 46 12.31 -17.68 15.02
CA ILE A 46 11.23 -16.68 15.04
C ILE A 46 11.31 -15.76 16.28
N GLY A 47 11.17 -14.44 16.08
CA GLY A 47 11.17 -13.45 17.17
C GLY A 47 9.94 -13.53 18.08
N LEU A 48 8.75 -13.64 17.49
CA LEU A 48 7.48 -13.96 18.16
C LEU A 48 6.64 -14.93 17.32
N GLU A 49 6.50 -16.16 17.81
CA GLU A 49 5.63 -17.18 17.22
C GLU A 49 4.27 -17.16 17.94
N ASN A 50 3.22 -16.68 17.27
CA ASN A 50 1.87 -16.61 17.81
C ASN A 50 0.93 -17.64 17.15
N ASN A 51 0.60 -18.69 17.91
CA ASN A 51 -0.38 -19.72 17.54
C ASN A 51 -1.73 -19.53 18.29
N GLY A 52 -1.93 -18.40 18.97
CA GLY A 52 -3.07 -18.16 19.86
C GLY A 52 -3.54 -16.70 19.86
N SER A 53 -4.10 -16.25 20.97
CA SER A 53 -4.54 -14.86 21.13
C SER A 53 -3.56 -14.10 22.02
N ILE A 54 -3.03 -12.98 21.54
CA ILE A 54 -2.34 -11.97 22.33
C ILE A 54 -3.24 -10.73 22.31
N ASP A 55 -3.74 -10.35 23.48
CA ASP A 55 -4.50 -9.13 23.70
C ASP A 55 -3.70 -8.26 24.66
N THR A 56 -3.08 -7.19 24.15
CA THR A 56 -2.49 -6.16 25.00
C THR A 56 -3.49 -5.04 25.31
N SER A 57 -4.71 -5.12 24.75
CA SER A 57 -5.70 -4.07 24.88
C SER A 57 -6.39 -4.03 26.25
N SER A 58 -6.71 -2.82 26.70
CA SER A 58 -7.48 -2.62 27.93
C SER A 58 -8.89 -3.26 27.90
N LEU A 59 -9.19 -4.10 28.90
CA LEU A 59 -10.54 -4.60 29.17
C LEU A 59 -11.57 -3.44 29.25
N PHE A 60 -12.55 -3.50 28.33
CA PHE A 60 -13.72 -2.62 28.13
C PHE A 60 -14.03 -1.61 29.26
N GLY A 61 -13.76 -0.32 28.98
CA GLY A 61 -14.36 0.82 29.68
C GLY A 61 -13.40 1.71 30.47
N SER A 62 -12.11 1.39 30.49
CA SER A 62 -11.07 2.29 31.01
C SER A 62 -10.76 3.41 30.00
N PRO A 63 -10.64 4.68 30.43
CA PRO A 63 -10.20 5.80 29.58
C PRO A 63 -8.67 5.93 29.51
N VAL A 64 -7.93 4.91 29.96
CA VAL A 64 -6.47 4.91 29.90
C VAL A 64 -6.09 4.45 28.50
N PHE A 65 -5.21 5.23 27.87
CA PHE A 65 -4.50 4.84 26.65
C PHE A 65 -3.33 3.99 27.10
N ASP A 66 -3.28 2.76 26.61
CA ASP A 66 -2.28 1.76 26.93
C ASP A 66 -1.41 1.70 25.67
N ASN A 67 -0.24 2.36 25.73
CA ASN A 67 0.66 2.43 24.58
C ASN A 67 1.62 1.24 24.66
N ASP A 68 1.25 0.16 24.01
CA ASP A 68 1.96 -1.10 24.06
C ASP A 68 3.07 -1.16 23.02
N THR A 69 4.00 -2.08 23.24
CA THR A 69 5.19 -2.19 22.40
C THR A 69 5.57 -3.64 22.18
N ILE A 70 5.62 -4.05 20.93
CA ILE A 70 6.18 -5.34 20.49
C ILE A 70 7.46 -5.03 19.73
N ILE A 71 8.60 -5.53 20.22
CA ILE A 71 9.90 -5.40 19.56
C ILE A 71 10.48 -6.80 19.46
N VAL A 72 10.56 -7.33 18.24
CA VAL A 72 10.93 -8.72 18.03
C VAL A 72 11.89 -8.89 16.87
N SER A 73 12.79 -9.86 16.98
CA SER A 73 13.71 -10.22 15.90
C SER A 73 13.98 -11.72 15.83
N GLY A 74 13.78 -12.34 14.67
CA GLY A 74 14.12 -13.74 14.36
C GLY A 74 15.28 -13.84 13.37
N GLU A 75 15.82 -15.06 13.23
CA GLU A 75 16.71 -15.42 12.11
C GLU A 75 15.89 -15.57 10.82
N ASP A 76 14.71 -16.18 10.92
CA ASP A 76 13.66 -16.32 9.91
C ASP A 76 12.68 -15.14 10.05
N ASP A 77 11.56 -15.29 10.77
CA ASP A 77 10.55 -14.22 10.95
C ASP A 77 10.75 -13.32 12.18
N GLY A 78 10.47 -12.03 12.03
CA GLY A 78 10.24 -11.13 13.17
C GLY A 78 9.00 -11.53 13.97
N ILE A 79 7.84 -11.58 13.30
CA ILE A 79 6.57 -12.07 13.83
C ILE A 79 6.03 -13.13 12.88
N PHE A 80 5.68 -14.30 13.41
CA PHE A 80 4.85 -15.28 12.72
C PHE A 80 3.49 -15.39 13.43
N ASN A 81 2.42 -14.92 12.79
CA ASN A 81 1.05 -15.00 13.31
C ASN A 81 0.20 -16.00 12.52
N SER A 82 0.01 -17.19 13.07
CA SER A 82 -0.59 -18.33 12.36
C SER A 82 -2.08 -18.17 12.05
N ASP A 83 -2.61 -19.02 11.15
CA ASP A 83 -4.05 -19.07 10.84
C ASP A 83 -4.93 -19.16 12.10
N GLY A 84 -5.87 -18.23 12.20
CA GLY A 84 -6.80 -18.09 13.32
C GLY A 84 -6.20 -17.52 14.61
N ALA A 85 -4.91 -17.19 14.65
CA ALA A 85 -4.27 -16.47 15.74
C ALA A 85 -4.56 -14.97 15.66
N THR A 86 -4.49 -14.29 16.81
CA THR A 86 -4.76 -12.85 16.89
C THR A 86 -3.70 -12.12 17.71
N ILE A 87 -3.24 -10.96 17.24
CA ILE A 87 -2.48 -9.97 18.01
C ILE A 87 -3.31 -8.68 18.01
N VAL A 88 -3.68 -8.19 19.20
CA VAL A 88 -4.49 -6.98 19.35
C VAL A 88 -3.82 -6.05 20.36
N THR A 89 -3.51 -4.80 19.98
CA THR A 89 -2.97 -3.78 20.92
C THR A 89 -4.03 -2.77 21.37
N GLY A 90 -4.92 -2.41 20.45
CA GLY A 90 -6.28 -1.97 20.73
C GLY A 90 -6.48 -0.48 21.01
N LYS A 91 -5.93 0.11 22.08
CA LYS A 91 -6.11 1.55 22.32
C LYS A 91 -4.84 2.17 22.90
N GLY A 92 -4.29 3.12 22.18
CA GLY A 92 -3.05 3.76 22.55
C GLY A 92 -2.36 4.19 21.28
N ASN A 93 -1.19 4.77 21.43
CA ASN A 93 -0.29 4.88 20.28
C ASN A 93 0.69 3.72 20.44
N ASP A 94 0.36 2.61 19.81
CA ASP A 94 1.05 1.35 19.93
C ASP A 94 2.23 1.27 18.98
N THR A 95 3.17 0.38 19.27
CA THR A 95 4.38 0.23 18.46
C THR A 95 4.67 -1.23 18.20
N ILE A 96 4.80 -1.59 16.92
CA ILE A 96 5.30 -2.89 16.48
C ILE A 96 6.59 -2.66 15.70
N ILE A 97 7.68 -3.29 16.14
CA ILE A 97 8.94 -3.36 15.43
C ILE A 97 9.28 -4.84 15.27
N ALA A 98 9.28 -5.32 14.03
CA ALA A 98 9.55 -6.71 13.71
C ALA A 98 10.67 -6.80 12.68
N THR A 99 11.64 -7.66 12.94
CA THR A 99 12.80 -7.86 12.06
C THR A 99 13.03 -9.35 11.82
N GLY A 100 12.82 -9.81 10.61
CA GLY A 100 13.24 -11.12 10.12
C GLY A 100 14.49 -11.03 9.25
N GLY A 101 15.03 -12.20 8.87
CA GLY A 101 16.00 -12.32 7.79
C GLY A 101 17.42 -11.89 8.07
N GLU A 102 18.03 -12.42 9.13
CA GLU A 102 19.49 -12.33 9.25
C GLU A 102 20.22 -13.26 8.25
N ASP A 103 19.52 -14.21 7.59
CA ASP A 103 20.13 -15.30 6.81
C ASP A 103 19.69 -15.46 5.32
N LEU A 104 19.09 -14.48 4.63
CA LEU A 104 18.86 -14.49 3.15
C LEU A 104 18.12 -15.72 2.58
N ASP A 105 17.30 -16.42 3.37
CA ASP A 105 16.46 -17.53 2.89
C ASP A 105 15.03 -17.00 2.55
N GLU A 106 14.29 -17.69 1.67
CA GLU A 106 12.96 -17.29 1.10
C GLU A 106 11.77 -17.43 2.09
N ASP A 107 12.00 -17.32 3.41
CA ASP A 107 10.95 -17.43 4.45
C ASP A 107 11.27 -16.43 5.61
N ASP A 108 11.90 -15.30 5.29
CA ASP A 108 12.63 -14.43 6.23
C ASP A 108 11.86 -13.11 6.49
N ASP A 109 10.62 -13.14 6.96
CA ASP A 109 9.76 -11.95 6.94
C ASP A 109 9.94 -11.02 8.14
N GLY A 110 9.70 -9.72 7.92
CA GLY A 110 9.44 -8.81 9.02
C GLY A 110 8.22 -9.28 9.82
N ILE A 111 7.10 -9.47 9.13
CA ILE A 111 5.84 -9.98 9.70
C ILE A 111 5.18 -10.92 8.69
N THR A 112 5.10 -12.21 9.00
CA THR A 112 4.19 -13.14 8.33
C THR A 112 2.88 -13.21 9.10
N ASN A 113 1.77 -12.96 8.42
CA ASN A 113 0.45 -12.98 9.04
C ASN A 113 -0.56 -13.79 8.22
N GLU A 114 -0.91 -14.96 8.74
CA GLU A 114 -2.03 -15.80 8.30
C GLU A 114 -3.30 -15.56 9.14
N GLY A 115 -3.14 -14.91 10.31
CA GLY A 115 -4.20 -14.65 11.28
C GLY A 115 -4.72 -13.21 11.23
N THR A 116 -4.90 -12.59 12.39
CA THR A 116 -5.26 -11.17 12.50
C THR A 116 -4.27 -10.40 13.37
N ILE A 117 -3.78 -9.27 12.85
CA ILE A 117 -3.08 -8.24 13.63
C ILE A 117 -3.96 -6.98 13.60
N ASP A 118 -4.31 -6.44 14.77
CA ASP A 118 -5.19 -5.26 14.92
C ASP A 118 -4.64 -4.28 15.98
N THR A 119 -4.10 -3.14 15.56
CA THR A 119 -3.60 -2.13 16.52
C THR A 119 -4.70 -1.21 17.06
N GLY A 120 -5.87 -1.20 16.41
CA GLY A 120 -7.11 -0.69 16.96
C GLY A 120 -7.27 0.83 16.90
N LYS A 121 -6.83 1.58 17.90
CA LYS A 121 -7.11 3.02 18.00
C LYS A 121 -5.96 3.80 18.60
N GLY A 122 -5.66 4.92 17.94
CA GLY A 122 -4.64 5.89 18.28
C GLY A 122 -3.64 5.94 17.15
N ASP A 123 -2.63 6.80 17.26
CA ASP A 123 -1.67 6.96 16.17
C ASP A 123 -0.58 5.89 16.32
N ASP A 124 -0.76 4.75 15.67
CA ASP A 124 0.08 3.56 15.82
C ASP A 124 1.30 3.61 14.89
N SER A 125 2.38 2.93 15.30
CA SER A 125 3.64 2.90 14.56
C SER A 125 4.08 1.47 14.30
N ILE A 126 4.20 1.12 13.03
CA ILE A 126 4.64 -0.20 12.59
C ILE A 126 5.92 -0.05 11.78
N THR A 127 6.94 -0.81 12.14
CA THR A 127 8.17 -0.96 11.37
C THR A 127 8.45 -2.44 11.18
N ALA A 128 8.48 -2.89 9.94
CA ALA A 128 8.76 -4.28 9.61
C ALA A 128 9.92 -4.36 8.62
N THR A 129 10.85 -5.27 8.87
CA THR A 129 12.00 -5.48 7.99
C THR A 129 12.22 -6.97 7.83
N GLY A 130 12.09 -7.49 6.62
CA GLY A 130 12.39 -8.87 6.28
C GLY A 130 13.61 -9.00 5.38
N GLY A 131 14.19 -10.19 5.40
CA GLY A 131 15.06 -10.69 4.34
C GLY A 131 14.30 -11.03 3.06
N ASP A 132 13.01 -11.40 3.18
CA ASP A 132 12.09 -11.62 2.06
C ASP A 132 11.03 -10.51 2.02
N GLU A 133 9.91 -10.62 2.75
CA GLU A 133 8.90 -9.55 2.78
C GLU A 133 9.05 -8.64 4.00
N GLY A 134 8.77 -7.34 3.80
CA GLY A 134 8.57 -6.45 4.95
C GLY A 134 7.36 -6.89 5.77
N ILE A 135 6.21 -7.04 5.11
CA ILE A 135 4.97 -7.63 5.67
C ILE A 135 4.40 -8.57 4.62
N TYR A 136 4.22 -9.84 4.99
CA TYR A 136 3.59 -10.85 4.14
C TYR A 136 2.21 -11.22 4.70
N LEU A 137 1.16 -10.97 3.91
CA LEU A 137 -0.22 -11.36 4.22
C LEU A 137 -0.65 -12.50 3.31
N VAL A 138 -0.78 -13.70 3.86
CA VAL A 138 -1.12 -14.91 3.11
C VAL A 138 -2.38 -15.59 3.63
N GLY A 139 -3.08 -16.29 2.74
CA GLY A 139 -4.31 -17.00 3.08
C GLY A 139 -5.42 -16.02 3.46
N ASN A 140 -5.87 -16.04 4.72
CA ASN A 140 -6.89 -15.11 5.23
C ASN A 140 -6.28 -14.07 6.21
N GLY A 141 -4.98 -13.78 6.05
CA GLY A 141 -4.24 -12.83 6.85
C GLY A 141 -4.87 -11.44 6.82
N ILE A 142 -5.20 -10.89 7.99
CA ILE A 142 -5.76 -9.54 8.13
C ILE A 142 -4.79 -8.68 8.94
N PHE A 143 -4.37 -7.56 8.38
CA PHE A 143 -3.60 -6.53 9.07
C PHE A 143 -4.43 -5.26 9.16
N ASN A 144 -4.76 -4.81 10.37
CA ASN A 144 -5.56 -3.62 10.63
C ASN A 144 -4.83 -2.65 11.56
N THR A 145 -4.74 -1.37 11.21
CA THR A 145 -4.27 -0.34 12.17
C THR A 145 -5.41 0.43 12.84
N GLY A 146 -6.55 0.51 12.16
CA GLY A 146 -7.83 0.82 12.78
C GLY A 146 -8.17 2.30 12.72
N ALA A 147 -7.99 3.07 13.80
CA ALA A 147 -8.35 4.48 13.79
C ALA A 147 -7.35 5.38 14.49
N GLY A 148 -6.78 6.31 13.76
CA GLY A 148 -5.73 7.24 14.17
C GLY A 148 -4.88 7.55 12.95
N ASN A 149 -3.86 8.41 13.07
CA ASN A 149 -2.96 8.66 11.96
C ASN A 149 -1.80 7.68 12.07
N ASP A 150 -1.95 6.52 11.46
CA ASP A 150 -1.02 5.42 11.61
C ASP A 150 0.18 5.60 10.70
N THR A 151 1.33 5.11 11.13
CA THR A 151 2.58 5.15 10.35
C THR A 151 3.12 3.75 10.18
N ILE A 152 3.21 3.30 8.94
CA ILE A 152 3.76 2.02 8.54
C ILE A 152 5.01 2.26 7.70
N THR A 153 6.11 1.63 8.08
CA THR A 153 7.36 1.64 7.32
C THR A 153 7.87 0.22 7.16
N THR A 154 7.97 -0.25 5.94
CA THR A 154 8.39 -1.62 5.65
C THR A 154 9.59 -1.65 4.70
N THR A 155 10.39 -2.70 4.82
CA THR A 155 11.46 -3.02 3.88
C THR A 155 11.57 -4.53 3.76
N GLY A 156 11.32 -5.09 2.58
CA GLY A 156 11.63 -6.49 2.27
C GLY A 156 12.86 -6.61 1.38
N GLY A 157 13.46 -7.79 1.37
CA GLY A 157 14.40 -8.18 0.33
C GLY A 157 13.70 -8.40 -1.00
N GLU A 158 12.54 -9.05 -1.03
CA GLU A 158 11.63 -9.08 -2.19
C GLU A 158 10.69 -7.88 -2.10
N ASP A 159 9.53 -8.01 -1.44
CA ASP A 159 8.50 -6.97 -1.41
C ASP A 159 8.45 -6.16 -0.12
N GLY A 160 8.14 -4.86 -0.24
CA GLY A 160 7.86 -4.04 0.95
C GLY A 160 6.62 -4.52 1.70
N ILE A 161 5.54 -4.80 0.98
CA ILE A 161 4.29 -5.40 1.47
C ILE A 161 3.81 -6.33 0.37
N ASP A 162 3.65 -7.63 0.67
CA ASP A 162 3.00 -8.61 -0.23
C ASP A 162 1.65 -9.01 0.39
N ILE A 163 0.59 -8.91 -0.41
CA ILE A 163 -0.75 -9.36 -0.09
C ILE A 163 -1.18 -10.41 -1.10
N ASN A 164 -1.20 -11.68 -0.67
CA ASN A 164 -1.53 -12.81 -1.52
C ASN A 164 -2.85 -13.50 -1.10
N ASP A 165 -3.45 -14.27 -2.01
CA ASP A 165 -4.70 -14.99 -1.83
C ASP A 165 -5.86 -14.09 -1.33
N ASP A 166 -6.49 -14.39 -0.18
CA ASP A 166 -7.57 -13.60 0.42
C ASP A 166 -7.03 -12.62 1.50
N GLY A 167 -5.74 -12.28 1.44
CA GLY A 167 -5.08 -11.36 2.38
C GLY A 167 -5.68 -9.95 2.36
N ALA A 168 -5.66 -9.26 3.50
CA ALA A 168 -6.23 -7.92 3.61
C ALA A 168 -5.40 -6.98 4.49
N PHE A 169 -4.94 -5.88 3.91
CA PHE A 169 -4.26 -4.78 4.60
C PHE A 169 -5.20 -3.58 4.71
N ASN A 170 -5.50 -3.13 5.94
CA ASN A 170 -6.39 -1.99 6.17
C ASN A 170 -5.83 -0.99 7.20
N THR A 171 -5.76 0.30 6.87
CA THR A 171 -5.38 1.31 7.88
C THR A 171 -6.58 1.96 8.56
N GLY A 172 -7.71 2.04 7.88
CA GLY A 172 -9.02 2.26 8.48
C GLY A 172 -9.46 3.72 8.49
N SER A 173 -9.23 4.48 9.55
CA SER A 173 -9.61 5.90 9.56
C SER A 173 -8.58 6.80 10.23
N GLY A 174 -8.18 7.84 9.55
CA GLY A 174 -7.20 8.83 9.94
C GLY A 174 -6.39 9.22 8.72
N ASN A 175 -5.34 9.99 8.91
CA ASN A 175 -4.45 10.33 7.80
C ASN A 175 -3.22 9.43 7.91
N ASP A 176 -3.30 8.26 7.28
CA ASP A 176 -2.31 7.21 7.43
C ASP A 176 -1.12 7.45 6.50
N THR A 177 0.06 7.01 6.92
CA THR A 177 1.29 7.13 6.13
C THR A 177 1.94 5.76 5.98
N ILE A 178 2.10 5.34 4.74
CA ILE A 178 2.70 4.05 4.37
C ILE A 178 3.94 4.34 3.53
N THR A 179 5.07 3.80 3.95
CA THR A 179 6.31 3.78 3.16
C THR A 179 6.75 2.34 3.04
N ALA A 180 6.69 1.79 1.83
CA ALA A 180 7.02 0.40 1.55
C ALA A 180 8.16 0.33 0.53
N THR A 181 9.12 -0.55 0.75
CA THR A 181 10.29 -0.70 -0.12
C THR A 181 10.61 -2.17 -0.31
N GLY A 182 10.51 -2.64 -1.56
CA GLY A 182 11.07 -3.92 -2.00
C GLY A 182 12.44 -3.69 -2.64
N ILE A 183 13.38 -4.60 -2.39
CA ILE A 183 14.74 -4.47 -2.90
C ILE A 183 14.88 -5.20 -4.24
N ASP A 184 14.54 -6.48 -4.27
CA ASP A 184 14.61 -7.35 -5.43
C ASP A 184 13.24 -7.50 -6.12
N SER A 185 12.15 -7.03 -5.45
CA SER A 185 10.79 -6.98 -5.99
C SER A 185 10.12 -5.60 -5.76
N ASP A 186 8.81 -5.57 -5.51
CA ASP A 186 7.92 -4.43 -5.56
C ASP A 186 7.87 -3.65 -4.24
N GLY A 187 7.52 -2.37 -4.34
CA GLY A 187 7.22 -1.59 -3.15
C GLY A 187 6.02 -2.17 -2.39
N ILE A 188 4.94 -2.43 -3.12
CA ILE A 188 3.71 -3.08 -2.66
C ILE A 188 3.24 -4.00 -3.78
N ASP A 189 3.04 -5.29 -3.48
CA ASP A 189 2.39 -6.26 -4.35
C ASP A 189 1.00 -6.61 -3.77
N VAL A 190 -0.03 -6.55 -4.61
CA VAL A 190 -1.42 -6.88 -4.25
C VAL A 190 -2.01 -7.84 -5.27
N ASP A 191 -2.06 -9.10 -4.87
CA ASP A 191 -2.16 -10.21 -5.80
C ASP A 191 -3.34 -11.16 -5.47
N GLY A 192 -3.74 -12.00 -6.42
CA GLY A 192 -4.83 -12.96 -6.22
C GLY A 192 -6.21 -12.33 -5.95
N ASP A 193 -6.81 -12.61 -4.78
CA ASP A 193 -8.06 -11.99 -4.29
C ASP A 193 -7.76 -10.93 -3.19
N GLY A 194 -6.50 -10.49 -3.10
CA GLY A 194 -5.96 -9.61 -2.06
C GLY A 194 -6.61 -8.23 -2.05
N THR A 195 -6.58 -7.58 -0.88
CA THR A 195 -7.14 -6.23 -0.72
C THR A 195 -6.22 -5.31 0.06
N PHE A 196 -5.88 -4.19 -0.55
CA PHE A 196 -5.22 -3.05 0.10
C PHE A 196 -6.23 -1.90 0.28
N ASN A 197 -6.41 -1.41 1.51
CA ASN A 197 -7.41 -0.38 1.81
C ASN A 197 -6.99 0.64 2.88
N THR A 198 -6.80 1.91 2.56
CA THR A 198 -6.48 2.92 3.59
C THR A 198 -7.71 3.53 4.27
N GLY A 199 -8.86 3.54 3.58
CA GLY A 199 -10.17 3.73 4.20
C GLY A 199 -10.64 5.18 4.24
N LYS A 200 -10.35 5.93 5.30
CA LYS A 200 -10.88 7.30 5.45
C LYS A 200 -9.84 8.25 6.01
N GLY A 201 -9.75 9.41 5.40
CA GLY A 201 -8.85 10.48 5.78
C GLY A 201 -7.81 10.66 4.68
N ASN A 202 -6.92 11.62 4.83
CA ASN A 202 -6.02 11.98 3.75
C ASN A 202 -4.76 11.12 3.86
N ASP A 203 -4.75 10.00 3.15
CA ASP A 203 -3.72 8.97 3.27
C ASP A 203 -2.54 9.27 2.35
N THR A 204 -1.36 8.80 2.73
CA THR A 204 -0.13 8.97 1.96
C THR A 204 0.58 7.64 1.80
N ILE A 205 0.75 7.23 0.56
CA ILE A 205 1.42 5.99 0.18
C ILE A 205 2.65 6.34 -0.65
N THR A 206 3.80 5.84 -0.25
CA THR A 206 5.02 5.84 -1.06
C THR A 206 5.54 4.43 -1.13
N ALA A 207 5.53 3.85 -2.33
CA ALA A 207 5.97 2.49 -2.58
C ALA A 207 7.13 2.53 -3.58
N THR A 208 8.19 1.78 -3.30
CA THR A 208 9.41 1.76 -4.11
C THR A 208 9.89 0.35 -4.31
N GLY A 209 9.78 -0.16 -5.54
CA GLY A 209 10.52 -1.33 -6.00
C GLY A 209 11.86 -0.88 -6.57
N ILE A 210 12.94 -1.45 -6.04
CA ILE A 210 14.29 -1.10 -6.53
C ILE A 210 14.60 -1.87 -7.81
N GLU A 211 14.26 -3.16 -7.86
CA GLU A 211 14.44 -4.00 -9.04
C GLU A 211 13.14 -4.27 -9.81
N GLN A 212 11.95 -4.05 -9.22
CA GLN A 212 10.63 -4.11 -9.88
C GLN A 212 9.85 -2.79 -9.72
N ASP A 213 8.53 -2.86 -9.58
CA ASP A 213 7.59 -1.76 -9.68
C ASP A 213 7.41 -1.06 -8.34
N GLY A 214 6.96 0.19 -8.42
CA GLY A 214 6.55 0.88 -7.20
C GLY A 214 5.38 0.18 -6.52
N ILE A 215 4.34 -0.09 -7.29
CA ILE A 215 3.13 -0.78 -6.87
C ILE A 215 2.79 -1.73 -8.02
N ASP A 216 2.70 -3.03 -7.73
CA ASP A 216 2.03 -4.01 -8.58
C ASP A 216 0.64 -4.30 -7.99
N ASN A 217 -0.39 -4.28 -8.82
CA ASN A 217 -1.77 -4.52 -8.40
C ASN A 217 -2.50 -5.36 -9.43
N ASP A 218 -2.59 -6.64 -9.13
CA ASP A 218 -3.40 -7.64 -9.84
C ASP A 218 -4.78 -7.85 -9.21
N ALA A 219 -5.01 -7.33 -7.99
CA ALA A 219 -6.23 -7.51 -7.21
C ALA A 219 -6.99 -6.20 -6.91
N THR A 220 -7.15 -5.81 -5.63
CA THR A 220 -7.93 -4.62 -5.23
C THR A 220 -7.09 -3.65 -4.42
N PHE A 221 -6.87 -2.46 -4.99
CA PHE A 221 -6.23 -1.32 -4.34
C PHE A 221 -7.24 -0.18 -4.15
N ASN A 222 -7.47 0.24 -2.90
CA ASN A 222 -8.45 1.28 -2.58
C ASN A 222 -7.95 2.26 -1.51
N THR A 223 -8.04 3.57 -1.71
CA THR A 223 -7.69 4.55 -0.66
C THR A 223 -8.89 5.17 0.05
N GLY A 224 -10.09 5.11 -0.56
CA GLY A 224 -11.35 5.39 0.12
C GLY A 224 -11.76 6.87 0.13
N ASP A 225 -12.25 7.41 1.27
CA ASP A 225 -12.66 8.82 1.32
C ASP A 225 -11.51 9.69 1.87
N GLY A 226 -11.00 10.66 1.12
CA GLY A 226 -9.92 11.53 1.58
C GLY A 226 -9.28 12.30 0.42
N ASP A 227 -8.46 13.31 0.72
CA ASP A 227 -7.53 13.81 -0.31
C ASP A 227 -6.24 12.95 -0.24
N ASP A 228 -6.20 11.86 -1.00
CA ASP A 228 -5.14 10.85 -0.91
C ASP A 228 -3.95 11.17 -1.80
N THR A 229 -2.77 10.70 -1.40
CA THR A 229 -1.54 10.86 -2.17
C THR A 229 -0.83 9.52 -2.34
N ILE A 230 -0.66 9.11 -3.58
CA ILE A 230 -0.02 7.85 -3.95
C ILE A 230 1.20 8.16 -4.82
N THR A 231 2.35 7.60 -4.46
CA THR A 231 3.57 7.66 -5.26
C THR A 231 4.16 6.27 -5.39
N GLY A 232 4.12 5.71 -6.59
CA GLY A 232 4.82 4.47 -6.96
C GLY A 232 6.11 4.79 -7.71
N ILE A 233 7.21 4.15 -7.31
CA ILE A 233 8.55 4.35 -7.89
C ILE A 233 9.16 2.98 -8.25
N GLY A 234 9.15 2.62 -9.53
CA GLY A 234 9.94 1.51 -10.08
C GLY A 234 11.29 2.01 -10.57
N SER A 235 12.38 1.54 -9.97
CA SER A 235 13.72 2.05 -10.25
C SER A 235 14.50 1.26 -11.32
N GLY A 236 13.98 0.10 -11.73
CA GLY A 236 14.56 -0.72 -12.81
C GLY A 236 14.32 -0.14 -14.21
N ASP A 237 15.12 -0.56 -15.20
CA ASP A 237 15.08 -0.02 -16.57
C ASP A 237 13.83 -0.44 -17.37
N GLU A 238 13.16 -1.53 -16.99
CA GLU A 238 11.98 -2.12 -17.67
C GLU A 238 10.73 -2.10 -16.79
N GLN A 239 10.74 -1.32 -15.70
CA GLN A 239 9.75 -1.40 -14.62
C GLN A 239 8.86 -0.16 -14.55
N GLU A 240 7.72 -0.32 -13.89
CA GLU A 240 6.63 0.63 -13.81
C GLU A 240 6.69 1.41 -12.50
N GLY A 241 6.21 2.66 -12.53
CA GLY A 241 5.91 3.34 -11.29
C GLY A 241 4.75 2.68 -10.55
N ILE A 242 3.69 2.39 -11.31
CA ILE A 242 2.50 1.68 -10.87
C ILE A 242 2.13 0.76 -12.04
N ASP A 243 2.18 -0.56 -11.84
CA ASP A 243 1.50 -1.51 -12.72
C ASP A 243 0.12 -1.81 -12.13
N ASN A 244 -0.89 -1.83 -12.98
CA ASN A 244 -2.26 -2.10 -12.59
C ASN A 244 -2.93 -2.98 -13.64
N ASP A 245 -3.10 -4.24 -13.27
CA ASP A 245 -3.93 -5.23 -13.96
C ASP A 245 -5.22 -5.55 -13.18
N GLY A 246 -5.35 -5.04 -11.95
CA GLY A 246 -6.48 -5.15 -11.04
C GLY A 246 -7.42 -3.93 -11.01
N THR A 247 -8.13 -3.77 -9.88
CA THR A 247 -8.97 -2.61 -9.59
C THR A 247 -8.20 -1.60 -8.77
N PHE A 248 -8.19 -0.34 -9.21
CA PHE A 248 -7.55 0.78 -8.53
C PHE A 248 -8.57 1.89 -8.28
N ASN A 249 -8.84 2.24 -7.02
CA ASN A 249 -9.86 3.24 -6.68
C ASN A 249 -9.41 4.20 -5.58
N THR A 250 -9.43 5.51 -5.83
CA THR A 250 -9.11 6.50 -4.78
C THR A 250 -10.33 7.14 -4.11
N GLY A 251 -11.53 6.83 -4.60
CA GLY A 251 -12.79 7.14 -3.94
C GLY A 251 -13.15 8.62 -3.97
N ALA A 252 -13.18 9.30 -2.82
CA ALA A 252 -13.73 10.66 -2.76
C ALA A 252 -12.83 11.65 -2.03
N GLY A 253 -12.30 12.61 -2.78
CA GLY A 253 -11.57 13.79 -2.35
C GLY A 253 -10.66 14.20 -3.49
N ASN A 254 -9.73 15.13 -3.28
CA ASN A 254 -8.85 15.58 -4.36
C ASN A 254 -7.57 14.73 -4.34
N ASP A 255 -7.59 13.65 -5.10
CA ASP A 255 -6.55 12.63 -5.03
C ASP A 255 -5.37 12.97 -5.94
N SER A 256 -4.18 12.52 -5.56
CA SER A 256 -2.94 12.75 -6.29
C SER A 256 -2.19 11.44 -6.47
N ILE A 257 -2.13 10.96 -7.70
CA ILE A 257 -1.44 9.73 -8.08
C ILE A 257 -0.24 10.08 -8.95
N THR A 258 0.92 9.56 -8.60
CA THR A 258 2.15 9.72 -9.39
C THR A 258 2.88 8.39 -9.53
N GLY A 259 3.00 7.90 -10.76
CA GLY A 259 3.84 6.76 -11.08
C GLY A 259 5.14 7.23 -11.75
N ILE A 260 6.28 6.74 -11.25
CA ILE A 260 7.61 7.01 -11.80
C ILE A 260 8.28 5.66 -12.12
N GLY A 261 8.44 5.34 -13.40
CA GLY A 261 9.06 4.08 -13.83
C GLY A 261 10.15 4.23 -14.89
N GLY A 262 10.87 3.13 -15.12
CA GLY A 262 11.90 3.01 -16.15
C GLY A 262 11.36 2.61 -17.52
N GLU A 263 10.23 1.91 -17.61
CA GLU A 263 9.49 1.67 -18.84
C GLU A 263 8.26 2.58 -18.93
N PHE A 264 7.27 2.44 -18.05
CA PHE A 264 6.15 3.37 -17.94
C PHE A 264 6.04 4.06 -16.58
N GLY A 265 5.53 5.29 -16.57
CA GLY A 265 5.11 5.92 -15.31
C GLY A 265 4.00 5.13 -14.63
N ILE A 266 2.93 4.86 -15.36
CA ILE A 266 1.79 4.05 -14.94
C ILE A 266 1.45 3.09 -16.08
N GLU A 267 1.65 1.79 -15.90
CA GLU A 267 1.02 0.78 -16.75
C GLU A 267 -0.38 0.51 -16.18
N ASN A 268 -1.39 0.54 -17.05
CA ASN A 268 -2.75 0.21 -16.67
C ASN A 268 -3.28 -0.68 -17.79
N SER A 269 -3.28 -1.98 -17.54
CA SER A 269 -3.73 -3.00 -18.47
C SER A 269 -5.00 -3.69 -17.97
N GLY A 270 -5.64 -4.41 -18.89
CA GLY A 270 -6.91 -5.09 -18.62
C GLY A 270 -8.18 -4.26 -18.90
N GLU A 271 -9.33 -4.89 -18.62
CA GLU A 271 -10.67 -4.28 -18.68
C GLU A 271 -11.10 -3.73 -17.30
N ASN A 272 -10.16 -3.67 -16.35
CA ASN A 272 -10.42 -3.36 -14.96
C ASN A 272 -10.34 -1.85 -14.69
N GLU A 273 -10.93 -1.42 -13.58
CA GLU A 273 -11.28 -0.04 -13.31
C GLU A 273 -10.12 0.68 -12.60
N PHE A 274 -9.48 1.64 -13.28
CA PHE A 274 -8.68 2.69 -12.65
C PHE A 274 -9.58 3.92 -12.48
N ASN A 275 -10.06 4.20 -11.27
CA ASN A 275 -11.05 5.25 -11.01
C ASN A 275 -10.63 6.18 -9.86
N THR A 276 -10.55 7.49 -10.13
CA THR A 276 -10.23 8.47 -9.08
C THR A 276 -11.46 9.00 -8.33
N GLY A 277 -12.65 8.72 -8.85
CA GLY A 277 -13.92 8.89 -8.16
C GLY A 277 -14.43 10.33 -8.16
N SER A 278 -14.43 11.04 -7.04
CA SER A 278 -14.97 12.40 -7.01
C SER A 278 -14.05 13.39 -6.31
N GLY A 279 -13.72 14.49 -6.99
CA GLY A 279 -12.91 15.57 -6.45
C GLY A 279 -12.30 16.44 -7.52
N ASN A 280 -11.05 16.84 -7.35
CA ASN A 280 -10.29 17.44 -8.43
C ASN A 280 -8.97 16.68 -8.45
N ASP A 281 -8.98 15.56 -9.16
CA ASP A 281 -7.97 14.54 -9.06
C ASP A 281 -6.82 14.82 -10.02
N SER A 282 -5.65 14.26 -9.71
CA SER A 282 -4.44 14.44 -10.51
C SER A 282 -3.74 13.10 -10.70
N VAL A 283 -3.69 12.62 -11.94
CA VAL A 283 -2.95 11.41 -12.33
C VAL A 283 -1.74 11.81 -13.16
N ILE A 284 -0.54 11.43 -12.72
CA ILE A 284 0.72 11.78 -13.37
C ILE A 284 1.54 10.52 -13.64
N GLY A 285 1.78 10.24 -14.92
CA GLY A 285 2.70 9.19 -15.36
C GLY A 285 4.02 9.78 -15.81
N ILE A 286 5.13 9.34 -15.21
CA ILE A 286 6.49 9.76 -15.54
C ILE A 286 7.34 8.53 -15.94
N GLY A 287 7.54 8.34 -17.23
CA GLY A 287 8.49 7.36 -17.75
C GLY A 287 9.83 7.98 -18.21
N PRO A 288 10.68 7.19 -18.90
CA PRO A 288 11.99 7.63 -19.40
C PRO A 288 11.93 8.76 -20.45
N ASP A 289 10.79 8.95 -21.12
CA ASP A 289 10.58 10.04 -22.08
C ASP A 289 9.14 10.59 -22.04
N GLU A 290 8.86 11.62 -22.86
CA GLU A 290 7.58 12.31 -22.86
C GLU A 290 6.39 11.49 -23.41
N PHE A 291 6.63 10.29 -23.97
CA PHE A 291 5.63 9.40 -24.56
C PHE A 291 5.43 8.08 -23.80
N SER A 292 6.15 7.90 -22.68
CA SER A 292 6.06 6.73 -21.82
C SER A 292 5.50 7.05 -20.43
N GLY A 293 4.65 8.08 -20.34
CA GLY A 293 3.93 8.36 -19.10
C GLY A 293 2.97 7.23 -18.74
N PHE A 294 2.30 6.64 -19.74
CA PHE A 294 1.31 5.58 -19.56
C PHE A 294 1.56 4.36 -20.49
N GLY A 295 1.26 3.14 -20.02
CA GLY A 295 1.37 1.86 -20.74
C GLY A 295 0.08 1.01 -20.64
N GLY A 296 0.03 -0.20 -21.19
CA GLY A 296 -1.07 -1.17 -20.95
C GLY A 296 -2.36 -1.07 -21.79
N GLY A 297 -2.79 0.12 -22.22
CA GLY A 297 -4.00 0.29 -23.06
C GLY A 297 -5.35 0.18 -22.36
N GLY A 298 -5.38 0.20 -21.03
CA GLY A 298 -6.58 0.14 -20.19
C GLY A 298 -7.44 1.41 -20.20
N GLU A 299 -8.39 1.46 -19.26
CA GLU A 299 -9.30 2.58 -19.04
C GLU A 299 -8.94 3.33 -17.74
N ILE A 300 -8.92 4.66 -17.81
CA ILE A 300 -8.79 5.56 -16.65
C ILE A 300 -10.03 6.44 -16.59
N ASP A 301 -10.81 6.32 -15.51
CA ASP A 301 -11.96 7.16 -15.20
C ASP A 301 -11.59 8.20 -14.14
N LEU A 302 -11.58 9.47 -14.52
CA LEU A 302 -11.30 10.58 -13.60
C LEU A 302 -12.53 11.01 -12.80
N GLY A 303 -13.73 10.52 -13.18
CA GLY A 303 -14.93 10.67 -12.38
C GLY A 303 -15.52 12.08 -12.35
N MET A 304 -15.78 12.61 -11.15
CA MET A 304 -16.45 13.90 -10.97
C MET A 304 -15.50 14.98 -10.46
N GLY A 305 -15.17 15.95 -11.31
CA GLY A 305 -14.97 17.32 -10.88
C GLY A 305 -14.11 18.18 -11.80
N LYS A 306 -12.82 18.36 -11.52
CA LYS A 306 -11.93 19.11 -12.42
C LYS A 306 -10.58 18.47 -12.42
N ASP A 307 -10.49 17.44 -13.22
CA ASP A 307 -9.47 16.45 -13.05
C ASP A 307 -8.34 16.73 -14.04
N THR A 308 -7.16 16.25 -13.69
CA THR A 308 -5.96 16.45 -14.49
C THR A 308 -5.29 15.11 -14.74
N ILE A 309 -5.00 14.84 -16.00
CA ILE A 309 -4.10 13.76 -16.40
C ILE A 309 -2.86 14.35 -17.06
N ASN A 310 -1.68 13.91 -16.64
CA ASN A 310 -0.40 14.42 -17.12
C ASN A 310 0.51 13.27 -17.54
N GLY A 311 0.86 13.25 -18.83
CA GLY A 311 1.62 12.18 -19.46
C GLY A 311 0.94 11.72 -20.75
N PHE A 312 1.61 10.84 -21.48
CA PHE A 312 1.09 10.25 -22.71
C PHE A 312 1.42 8.77 -22.75
N GLY A 313 0.56 8.01 -23.44
CA GLY A 313 0.67 6.58 -23.58
C GLY A 313 -0.56 5.99 -24.26
N GLU A 314 -0.55 4.68 -24.50
CA GLU A 314 -1.74 3.98 -24.98
C GLU A 314 -2.72 3.82 -23.82
N GLN A 315 -3.81 4.61 -23.83
CA GLN A 315 -4.85 4.60 -22.79
C GLN A 315 -6.18 5.12 -23.35
N THR A 316 -7.28 4.71 -22.72
CA THR A 316 -8.59 5.35 -22.87
C THR A 316 -8.94 6.10 -21.61
N VAL A 317 -9.15 7.41 -21.71
CA VAL A 317 -9.38 8.30 -20.58
C VAL A 317 -10.78 8.88 -20.65
N PHE A 318 -11.50 8.80 -19.54
CA PHE A 318 -12.79 9.45 -19.31
C PHE A 318 -12.58 10.60 -18.31
N GLY A 319 -12.77 11.84 -18.77
CA GLY A 319 -12.73 13.01 -17.88
C GLY A 319 -13.93 13.09 -16.94
N GLY A 320 -15.09 12.59 -17.39
CA GLY A 320 -16.30 12.49 -16.59
C GLY A 320 -17.04 13.82 -16.41
N GLU A 321 -17.69 14.02 -15.25
CA GLU A 321 -18.46 15.23 -14.99
C GLU A 321 -17.54 16.36 -14.51
N GLY A 322 -17.08 17.21 -15.43
CA GLY A 322 -16.14 18.22 -14.99
C GLY A 322 -15.74 19.29 -15.99
N PHE A 323 -14.64 19.96 -15.67
CA PHE A 323 -13.83 20.63 -16.69
C PHE A 323 -12.43 20.06 -16.56
N ASP A 324 -12.11 19.13 -17.45
CA ASP A 324 -11.00 18.22 -17.26
C ASP A 324 -9.87 18.55 -18.23
N THR A 325 -8.63 18.31 -17.78
CA THR A 325 -7.43 18.80 -18.45
C THR A 325 -6.42 17.68 -18.66
N ALA A 326 -6.07 17.42 -19.92
CA ALA A 326 -4.92 16.62 -20.27
C ALA A 326 -3.69 17.51 -20.52
N ILE A 327 -2.55 17.14 -19.93
CA ILE A 327 -1.28 17.86 -20.02
C ILE A 327 -0.21 16.96 -20.64
N PHE A 328 0.56 17.51 -21.58
CA PHE A 328 1.59 16.78 -22.30
C PHE A 328 2.94 17.51 -22.26
N GLY A 329 4.01 16.71 -22.18
CA GLY A 329 5.41 17.17 -22.17
C GLY A 329 5.97 17.57 -23.54
N PHE A 330 5.19 17.46 -24.62
CA PHE A 330 5.63 17.65 -26.01
C PHE A 330 4.91 18.79 -26.73
N GLU A 331 5.38 19.16 -27.93
CA GLU A 331 4.75 20.18 -28.78
C GLU A 331 3.58 19.59 -29.58
N SER A 332 2.53 20.38 -29.82
CA SER A 332 1.37 19.97 -30.62
C SER A 332 1.69 19.58 -32.07
N THR A 333 2.88 19.94 -32.56
CA THR A 333 3.34 19.61 -33.93
C THR A 333 3.96 18.22 -34.05
N GLU A 334 4.21 17.56 -32.93
CA GLU A 334 4.81 16.22 -32.87
C GLU A 334 3.76 15.11 -33.00
N ILE A 335 2.47 15.46 -32.94
CA ILE A 335 1.36 14.50 -32.89
C ILE A 335 0.35 14.74 -34.01
N SER A 336 -0.56 13.78 -34.19
CA SER A 336 -1.84 14.02 -34.84
C SER A 336 -2.94 14.13 -33.80
N PHE A 337 -3.73 15.21 -33.87
CA PHE A 337 -4.84 15.52 -32.98
C PHE A 337 -6.14 15.60 -33.77
N GLY A 338 -7.20 14.95 -33.31
CA GLY A 338 -8.50 15.06 -33.98
C GLY A 338 -9.62 14.28 -33.32
N ALA A 339 -10.78 14.29 -33.98
CA ALA A 339 -11.90 13.44 -33.60
C ALA A 339 -11.47 11.98 -33.72
N GLY A 340 -11.73 11.21 -32.67
CA GLY A 340 -11.39 9.80 -32.64
C GLY A 340 -12.34 8.92 -33.43
N SER A 341 -12.04 7.63 -33.42
CA SER A 341 -12.78 6.58 -34.10
C SER A 341 -14.16 6.34 -33.47
N GLU A 342 -14.28 6.55 -32.15
CA GLU A 342 -15.53 6.43 -31.41
C GLU A 342 -16.28 7.76 -31.29
N PRO A 343 -17.64 7.76 -31.35
CA PRO A 343 -18.41 8.99 -31.26
C PRO A 343 -18.18 9.74 -29.94
N GLY A 344 -17.76 11.00 -30.05
CA GLY A 344 -17.52 11.86 -28.89
C GLY A 344 -16.10 11.80 -28.34
N SER A 345 -15.24 10.95 -28.92
CA SER A 345 -13.83 10.87 -28.54
C SER A 345 -12.95 11.89 -29.26
N THR A 346 -11.85 12.25 -28.60
CA THR A 346 -10.69 12.93 -29.18
C THR A 346 -9.50 11.98 -29.11
N GLU A 347 -8.78 11.80 -30.21
CA GLU A 347 -7.58 10.96 -30.27
C GLU A 347 -6.34 11.83 -30.45
N ILE A 348 -5.28 11.48 -29.71
CA ILE A 348 -3.92 11.97 -29.90
C ILE A 348 -3.06 10.78 -30.27
N THR A 349 -2.42 10.85 -31.44
CA THR A 349 -1.55 9.76 -31.93
C THR A 349 -0.15 10.28 -32.19
N ASN A 350 0.85 9.55 -31.72
CA ASN A 350 2.27 9.72 -32.04
C ASN A 350 2.88 8.36 -32.39
N ASP A 351 3.56 8.25 -33.53
CA ASP A 351 4.30 7.05 -33.97
C ASP A 351 3.57 5.69 -33.85
N GLY A 352 2.24 5.70 -33.86
CA GLY A 352 1.38 4.51 -33.77
C GLY A 352 0.73 4.31 -32.41
N ILE A 353 1.22 4.97 -31.36
CA ILE A 353 0.62 5.00 -30.02
C ILE A 353 -0.54 6.00 -30.05
N THR A 354 -1.70 5.60 -29.55
CA THR A 354 -2.91 6.44 -29.53
C THR A 354 -3.48 6.51 -28.13
N MET A 355 -3.63 7.73 -27.62
CA MET A 355 -4.37 8.02 -26.40
C MET A 355 -5.75 8.56 -26.78
N THR A 356 -6.80 7.95 -26.25
CA THR A 356 -8.19 8.28 -26.55
C THR A 356 -8.83 8.97 -25.36
N PHE A 357 -9.51 10.08 -25.60
CA PHE A 357 -10.13 10.88 -24.56
C PHE A 357 -11.63 11.04 -24.80
N PHE A 358 -12.42 10.87 -23.75
CA PHE A 358 -13.82 11.21 -23.67
C PHE A 358 -14.00 12.28 -22.59
N GLU A 359 -14.88 13.25 -22.84
CA GLU A 359 -15.27 14.23 -21.80
C GLU A 359 -14.09 15.00 -21.20
N VAL A 360 -13.07 15.31 -22.03
CA VAL A 360 -11.93 16.18 -21.65
C VAL A 360 -12.02 17.50 -22.43
N GLU A 361 -12.11 18.62 -21.71
CA GLU A 361 -12.33 19.94 -22.31
C GLU A 361 -11.04 20.67 -22.68
N GLN A 362 -9.89 20.32 -22.10
CA GLN A 362 -8.66 21.06 -22.33
C GLN A 362 -7.45 20.14 -22.55
N PHE A 363 -6.67 20.49 -23.58
CA PHE A 363 -5.41 19.80 -23.90
C PHE A 363 -4.29 20.84 -23.89
N ILE A 364 -3.31 20.65 -23.00
CA ILE A 364 -2.17 21.55 -22.83
C ILE A 364 -0.93 20.86 -23.39
N PHE A 365 -0.33 21.49 -24.40
CA PHE A 365 0.98 21.13 -24.95
C PHE A 365 2.00 22.20 -24.54
N THR A 366 3.28 21.93 -24.74
CA THR A 366 4.35 22.89 -24.38
C THR A 366 4.29 24.20 -25.19
N ASP A 367 3.71 24.18 -26.39
CA ASP A 367 3.63 25.31 -27.33
C ASP A 367 2.24 25.96 -27.42
N THR A 368 1.18 25.25 -27.03
CA THR A 368 -0.21 25.72 -27.20
C THR A 368 -1.20 25.04 -26.24
N THR A 369 -2.38 25.63 -26.14
CA THR A 369 -3.56 25.02 -25.48
C THR A 369 -4.66 24.84 -26.51
N LEU A 370 -5.26 23.65 -26.57
CA LEU A 370 -6.38 23.31 -27.44
C LEU A 370 -7.63 23.02 -26.59
N THR A 371 -8.79 23.31 -27.18
CA THR A 371 -10.12 23.01 -26.63
C THR A 371 -10.89 22.37 -27.78
N PRO A 372 -11.37 21.13 -27.66
CA PRO A 372 -12.18 20.50 -28.70
C PRO A 372 -13.46 21.33 -28.93
N VAL A 373 -13.97 21.33 -30.17
CA VAL A 373 -15.03 22.25 -30.64
C VAL A 373 -16.39 21.58 -30.63
#